data_AF-A0A520JQE4-F1
#
_entry.id   AF-A0A520JQE4-F1
#
_cell.length_a   1.000
_cell.length_b   1.000
_cell.length_c   1.000
_cell.angle_alpha   90.00
_cell.angle_beta   90.00
_cell.angle_gamma   90.00
#
_symmetry.space_group_name_H-M   'P 1'
#
loop_
_entity.id
_entity.type
_entity.pdbx_description
1 polymer ?
#
loop_
_entity_poly.entity_id
_entity_poly.type
_entity_poly.pdbx_seq_one_letter_code
_entity_poly.pdbx_strand_id
1 'polypeptide(L)'
;MTNTPPPVAARRAHSFTAHGQTIDDPYAWLKDDGYPEVTDPDILAYLAEENAYYEAAMAPHKPLVDTLYEEMKARIKEDESSVPQKDGDWLYWTAYETGGEYRKWWRKPVAGGPDELLLDEPALAEGHEYFRLGAFSVSNDGRYLAYAIDDNGSERFEVRVKDLHTGEHLPDVIPGMLSEIVWTADDAGFLYGLANEQWRTDNARFHRLGTPIEQDVVLFHEEDEGFRVGVGETSSRKWITIATSDHVTSEIYLLPAHEPLAVPILVSARQVGREYDVDDHDNTLFIHTNDTDPNFRLCTAQLEEPGVWTELIPPARDFYMTGVECY
;
A
#
# COMPACT_ATOMS: atom_id res chain seq x y z
N MET A 1 26.42 30.10 -24.94
CA MET A 1 25.45 29.02 -24.74
C MET A 1 24.25 29.35 -25.60
N THR A 2 23.97 28.54 -26.62
CA THR A 2 22.74 28.66 -27.42
C THR A 2 21.60 28.19 -26.55
N ASN A 3 20.72 29.12 -26.15
CA ASN A 3 19.54 28.79 -25.37
C ASN A 3 18.54 28.12 -26.31
N THR A 4 18.46 26.79 -26.30
CA THR A 4 17.43 26.07 -27.06
C THR A 4 16.07 26.49 -26.48
N PRO A 5 15.16 27.08 -27.27
CA PRO A 5 13.84 27.43 -26.75
C PRO A 5 13.08 26.14 -26.36
N PRO A 6 12.20 26.20 -25.35
CA PRO A 6 11.37 25.05 -25.01
C PRO A 6 10.49 24.66 -26.21
N PRO A 7 10.19 23.35 -26.38
CA PRO A 7 9.27 22.92 -27.42
C PRO A 7 7.88 23.48 -27.17
N VAL A 8 7.08 23.57 -28.23
CA VAL A 8 5.73 24.13 -28.16
C VAL A 8 4.75 23.08 -28.64
N ALA A 9 3.98 22.51 -27.71
CA ALA A 9 2.94 21.54 -28.03
C ALA A 9 1.98 22.07 -29.10
N ALA A 10 1.69 21.24 -30.09
CA ALA A 10 0.66 21.54 -31.07
C ALA A 10 -0.70 21.69 -30.39
N ARG A 11 -1.47 22.69 -30.79
CA ARG A 11 -2.85 22.87 -30.34
C ARG A 11 -3.77 22.15 -31.33
N ARG A 12 -4.58 21.20 -30.84
CA ARG A 12 -5.57 20.46 -31.65
C ARG A 12 -6.97 20.83 -31.17
N ALA A 13 -7.93 20.98 -32.07
CA ALA A 13 -9.29 21.32 -31.63
C ALA A 13 -9.88 20.15 -30.84
N HIS A 14 -10.13 20.36 -29.56
CA HIS A 14 -10.82 19.43 -28.69
C HIS A 14 -11.53 20.21 -27.58
N SER A 15 -12.71 19.73 -27.19
CA SER A 15 -13.52 20.31 -26.12
C SER A 15 -14.37 19.23 -25.49
N PHE A 16 -14.63 19.34 -24.20
CA PHE A 16 -15.58 18.47 -23.50
C PHE A 16 -16.58 19.33 -22.71
N THR A 17 -17.70 18.74 -22.31
CA THR A 17 -18.73 19.44 -21.52
C THR A 17 -18.91 18.74 -20.18
N ALA A 18 -18.76 19.49 -19.09
CA ALA A 18 -18.98 19.04 -17.73
C ALA A 18 -19.86 20.06 -16.99
N HIS A 19 -20.85 19.58 -16.24
CA HIS A 19 -21.79 20.42 -15.47
C HIS A 19 -22.45 21.55 -16.29
N GLY A 20 -22.76 21.28 -17.56
CA GLY A 20 -23.37 22.25 -18.48
C GLY A 20 -22.43 23.34 -19.00
N GLN A 21 -21.12 23.24 -18.74
CA GLN A 21 -20.10 24.15 -19.26
C GLN A 21 -19.20 23.41 -20.24
N THR A 22 -18.98 24.01 -21.42
CA THR A 22 -18.02 23.49 -22.41
C THR A 22 -16.64 24.09 -22.13
N ILE A 23 -15.64 23.22 -22.06
CA ILE A 23 -14.23 23.55 -21.80
C ILE A 23 -13.43 23.19 -23.04
N ASP A 24 -12.71 24.15 -23.61
CA ASP A 24 -11.75 23.91 -24.68
C ASP A 24 -10.44 23.38 -24.08
N ASP A 25 -10.01 22.19 -24.51
CA ASP A 25 -8.73 21.60 -24.12
C ASP A 25 -7.93 21.25 -25.38
N PRO A 26 -7.15 22.21 -25.92
CA PRO A 26 -6.42 21.98 -27.14
C PRO A 26 -5.23 21.03 -27.00
N TYR A 27 -4.94 20.55 -25.78
CA TYR A 27 -3.83 19.67 -25.45
C TYR A 27 -4.29 18.28 -25.00
N ALA A 28 -5.59 17.99 -25.05
CA ALA A 28 -6.15 16.68 -24.71
C ALA A 28 -5.47 15.50 -25.43
N TRP A 29 -4.90 15.75 -26.62
CA TRP A 29 -4.16 14.74 -27.39
C TRP A 29 -2.86 14.25 -26.72
N LEU A 30 -2.34 14.95 -25.70
CA LEU A 30 -1.20 14.50 -24.91
C LEU A 30 -1.57 13.43 -23.86
N LYS A 31 -2.86 13.22 -23.63
CA LYS A 31 -3.35 12.11 -22.81
C LYS A 31 -3.55 10.90 -23.72
N ASP A 32 -2.70 9.88 -23.55
CA ASP A 32 -2.88 8.59 -24.21
C ASP A 32 -3.91 7.74 -23.44
N ASP A 33 -4.97 7.29 -24.11
CA ASP A 33 -5.97 6.39 -23.51
C ASP A 33 -5.41 4.97 -23.28
N GLY A 34 -4.27 4.62 -23.88
CA GLY A 34 -3.56 3.35 -23.73
C GLY A 34 -2.61 3.29 -22.53
N TYR A 35 -2.46 4.36 -21.74
CA TYR A 35 -1.60 4.38 -20.56
C TYR A 35 -1.93 3.18 -19.62
N PRO A 36 -0.91 2.44 -19.13
CA PRO A 36 0.52 2.78 -19.12
C PRO A 36 1.28 2.50 -20.43
N GLU A 37 0.72 1.77 -21.39
CA GLU A 37 1.36 1.48 -22.68
C GLU A 37 1.11 2.61 -23.69
N VAL A 38 1.93 3.65 -23.62
CA VAL A 38 1.86 4.79 -24.55
C VAL A 38 2.49 4.40 -25.90
N THR A 39 1.67 4.39 -26.96
CA THR A 39 2.12 4.02 -28.31
C THR A 39 1.82 5.09 -29.36
N ASP A 40 1.13 6.17 -29.00
CA ASP A 40 0.83 7.26 -29.93
C ASP A 40 2.15 7.97 -30.37
N PRO A 41 2.46 7.98 -31.69
CA PRO A 41 3.71 8.51 -32.19
C PRO A 41 3.83 10.03 -32.02
N ASP A 42 2.73 10.78 -31.99
CA ASP A 42 2.76 12.23 -31.81
C ASP A 42 3.10 12.56 -30.36
N ILE A 43 2.55 11.82 -29.40
CA ILE A 43 2.85 11.97 -27.97
C ILE A 43 4.33 11.64 -27.72
N LEU A 44 4.79 10.49 -28.22
CA LEU A 44 6.18 10.06 -28.09
C LEU A 44 7.16 11.04 -28.76
N ALA A 45 6.81 11.61 -29.91
CA ALA A 45 7.62 12.62 -30.57
C ALA A 45 7.73 13.89 -29.72
N TYR A 46 6.62 14.37 -29.15
CA TYR A 46 6.64 15.56 -28.30
C TYR A 46 7.41 15.32 -26.98
N LEU A 47 7.26 14.14 -26.37
CA LEU A 47 8.07 13.75 -25.20
C LEU A 47 9.57 13.73 -25.53
N ALA A 48 9.96 13.26 -26.72
CA ALA A 48 11.34 13.31 -27.16
C ALA A 48 11.87 14.75 -27.32
N GLU A 49 11.03 15.69 -27.79
CA GLU A 49 11.38 17.12 -27.88
C GLU A 49 11.57 17.74 -26.48
N GLU A 50 10.67 17.45 -25.54
CA GLU A 50 10.78 17.90 -24.14
C GLU A 50 12.04 17.33 -23.46
N ASN A 51 12.32 16.03 -23.64
CA ASN A 51 13.55 15.41 -23.13
C ASN A 51 14.81 16.05 -23.71
N ALA A 52 14.84 16.33 -25.02
CA ALA A 52 15.98 16.99 -25.66
C ALA A 52 16.20 18.41 -25.13
N TYR A 53 15.12 19.15 -24.86
CA TYR A 53 15.20 20.46 -24.23
C TYR A 53 15.73 20.37 -22.79
N TYR A 54 15.21 19.43 -21.99
CA TYR A 54 15.67 19.17 -20.63
C TYR A 54 17.18 18.86 -20.60
N GLU A 55 17.65 17.94 -21.43
CA GLU A 55 19.07 17.57 -21.51
C GLU A 55 19.95 18.77 -21.87
N ALA A 56 19.54 19.58 -22.85
CA ALA A 56 20.27 20.78 -23.25
C ALA A 56 20.31 21.84 -22.13
N ALA A 57 19.20 22.03 -21.42
CA ALA A 57 19.10 22.97 -20.30
C ALA A 57 19.92 22.51 -19.08
N MET A 58 19.98 21.20 -18.82
CA MET A 58 20.69 20.62 -17.69
C MET A 58 22.18 20.39 -17.94
N ALA A 59 22.62 20.28 -19.19
CA ALA A 59 24.02 20.01 -19.54
C ALA A 59 25.05 20.94 -18.84
N PRO A 60 24.84 22.28 -18.74
CA PRO A 60 25.77 23.16 -18.02
C PRO A 60 25.83 22.89 -16.50
N HIS A 61 24.79 22.28 -15.94
CA HIS A 61 24.66 21.98 -14.52
C HIS A 61 25.23 20.60 -14.15
N LYS A 62 25.62 19.78 -15.13
CA LYS A 62 26.16 18.42 -14.89
C LYS A 62 27.26 18.36 -13.81
N PRO A 63 28.24 19.29 -13.74
CA PRO A 63 29.24 19.24 -12.67
C PRO A 63 28.67 19.44 -11.26
N LEU A 64 27.65 20.30 -11.13
CA LEU A 64 26.96 20.51 -9.86
C LEU A 64 26.10 19.29 -9.50
N VAL A 65 25.35 18.74 -10.48
CA VAL A 65 24.57 17.51 -10.29
C VAL A 65 25.47 16.37 -9.82
N ASP A 66 26.63 16.19 -10.43
CA ASP A 66 27.58 15.14 -10.05
C ASP A 66 28.16 15.37 -8.65
N THR A 67 28.44 16.63 -8.29
CA THR A 67 28.89 16.98 -6.94
C THR A 67 27.82 16.63 -5.91
N LEU A 68 26.57 17.00 -6.16
CA LEU A 68 25.44 16.71 -5.27
C LEU A 68 25.17 15.21 -5.18
N TYR A 69 25.28 14.47 -6.28
CA TYR A 69 25.14 13.02 -6.31
C TYR A 69 26.17 12.33 -5.41
N GLU A 70 27.46 12.62 -5.58
CA GLU A 70 28.51 12.04 -4.75
C GLU A 70 28.36 12.44 -3.28
N GLU A 71 27.96 13.68 -3.02
CA GLU A 71 27.68 14.18 -1.69
C GLU A 71 26.49 13.47 -1.01
N MET A 72 25.40 13.20 -1.73
CA MET A 72 24.26 12.46 -1.21
C MET A 72 24.63 10.99 -0.97
N LYS A 73 25.31 10.37 -1.95
CA LYS A 73 25.81 8.99 -1.85
C LYS A 73 26.73 8.81 -0.64
N ALA A 74 27.66 9.72 -0.41
CA ALA A 74 28.59 9.67 0.72
C ALA A 74 27.93 9.79 2.11
N ARG A 75 26.65 10.20 2.17
CA ARG A 75 25.86 10.29 3.41
C ARG A 75 24.99 9.07 3.67
N ILE A 76 24.92 8.13 2.71
CA ILE A 76 24.20 6.88 2.82
C ILE A 76 25.21 5.78 3.14
N LYS A 77 24.93 4.97 4.16
CA LYS A 77 25.70 3.76 4.42
C LYS A 77 25.23 2.69 3.43
N GLU A 78 26.09 2.29 2.49
CA GLU A 78 25.69 1.37 1.41
C GLU A 78 25.25 -0.02 1.91
N ASP A 79 25.80 -0.50 3.03
CA ASP A 79 25.43 -1.75 3.71
C ASP A 79 24.51 -1.49 4.92
N GLU A 80 23.46 -0.70 4.72
CA GLU A 80 22.48 -0.42 5.76
C GLU A 80 21.64 -1.67 6.09
N SER A 81 21.36 -1.85 7.37
CA SER A 81 20.42 -2.86 7.86
C SER A 81 19.46 -2.21 8.84
N SER A 82 18.20 -2.60 8.80
CA SER A 82 17.22 -2.16 9.78
C SER A 82 17.50 -2.80 11.15
N VAL A 83 16.94 -2.20 12.21
CA VAL A 83 16.99 -2.81 13.55
C VAL A 83 16.12 -4.06 13.53
N PRO A 84 16.65 -5.24 13.92
CA PRO A 84 15.85 -6.45 13.96
C PRO A 84 14.65 -6.30 14.89
N GLN A 85 13.45 -6.52 14.35
CA GLN A 85 12.20 -6.45 15.09
C GLN A 85 11.71 -7.84 15.44
N LYS A 86 11.27 -8.03 16.68
CA LYS A 86 10.74 -9.31 17.15
C LYS A 86 9.28 -9.42 16.79
N ASP A 87 8.92 -10.54 16.16
CA ASP A 87 7.54 -10.97 15.99
C ASP A 87 7.46 -12.48 16.26
N GLY A 88 6.63 -12.87 17.23
CA GLY A 88 6.55 -14.25 17.72
C GLY A 88 7.91 -14.82 18.12
N ASP A 89 8.25 -15.95 17.50
CA ASP A 89 9.51 -16.67 17.73
C ASP A 89 10.67 -16.22 16.83
N TRP A 90 10.47 -15.14 16.05
CA TRP A 90 11.40 -14.68 15.03
C TRP A 90 11.84 -13.22 15.24
N LEU A 91 13.03 -12.90 14.73
CA LEU A 91 13.53 -11.54 14.54
C LEU A 91 13.61 -11.29 13.04
N TYR A 92 13.05 -10.18 12.55
CA TYR A 92 13.02 -9.80 11.14
C TYR A 92 13.78 -8.51 10.89
N TRP A 93 14.49 -8.42 9.76
CA TRP A 93 15.16 -7.19 9.34
C TRP A 93 15.32 -7.15 7.82
N THR A 94 15.69 -5.98 7.31
CA THR A 94 16.11 -5.79 5.93
C THR A 94 17.57 -5.39 5.88
N ALA A 95 18.27 -5.77 4.81
CA ALA A 95 19.66 -5.38 4.60
C ALA A 95 19.92 -5.08 3.13
N TYR A 96 20.75 -4.07 2.87
CA TYR A 96 21.29 -3.79 1.54
C TYR A 96 22.69 -4.40 1.42
N GLU A 97 23.00 -4.90 0.22
CA GLU A 97 24.38 -5.21 -0.15
C GLU A 97 25.10 -3.93 -0.58
N THR A 98 26.41 -3.86 -0.37
CA THR A 98 27.22 -2.71 -0.81
C THR A 98 27.03 -2.46 -2.31
N GLY A 99 26.51 -1.28 -2.66
CA GLY A 99 26.18 -0.91 -4.04
C GLY A 99 24.88 -1.49 -4.58
N GLY A 100 24.10 -2.20 -3.77
CA GLY A 100 22.78 -2.73 -4.14
C GLY A 100 21.69 -1.67 -4.06
N GLU A 101 20.78 -1.69 -5.05
CA GLU A 101 19.67 -0.73 -5.15
C GLU A 101 18.39 -1.23 -4.45
N TYR A 102 18.32 -2.54 -4.17
CA TYR A 102 17.19 -3.20 -3.53
C TYR A 102 17.60 -3.95 -2.28
N ARG A 103 16.66 -4.09 -1.34
CA ARG A 103 16.89 -4.73 -0.04
C ARG A 103 16.63 -6.22 -0.09
N LYS A 104 17.33 -6.95 0.78
CA LYS A 104 17.05 -8.35 1.10
C LYS A 104 16.29 -8.43 2.42
N TRP A 105 15.35 -9.35 2.50
CA TRP A 105 14.51 -9.57 3.67
C TRP A 105 14.97 -10.80 4.42
N TRP A 106 15.23 -10.65 5.71
CA TRP A 106 15.84 -11.69 6.52
C TRP A 106 15.04 -11.93 7.79
N ARG A 107 15.19 -13.14 8.32
CA ARG A 107 14.80 -13.46 9.69
C ARG A 107 15.78 -14.39 10.38
N LYS A 108 15.63 -14.56 11.69
CA LYS A 108 16.26 -15.64 12.45
C LYS A 108 15.45 -15.98 13.71
N PRO A 109 15.58 -17.19 14.26
CA PRO A 109 14.89 -17.55 15.49
C PRO A 109 15.35 -16.68 16.67
N VAL A 110 14.42 -16.25 17.52
CA VAL A 110 14.71 -15.56 18.79
C VAL A 110 15.56 -16.44 19.71
N ALA A 111 15.34 -17.76 19.67
CA ALA A 111 16.12 -18.75 20.41
C ALA A 111 17.59 -18.87 19.94
N GLY A 112 17.96 -18.21 18.84
CA GLY A 112 19.26 -18.30 18.20
C GLY A 112 19.28 -19.35 17.09
N GLY A 113 20.06 -19.09 16.05
CA GLY A 113 20.14 -19.91 14.83
C GLY A 113 20.81 -19.14 13.69
N PRO A 114 20.96 -19.76 12.52
CA PRO A 114 21.41 -19.07 11.32
C PRO A 114 20.37 -18.04 10.85
N ASP A 115 20.84 -17.06 10.09
CA ASP A 115 19.96 -16.12 9.39
C ASP A 115 19.31 -16.82 8.18
N GLU A 116 18.04 -16.51 7.93
CA GLU A 116 17.22 -17.06 6.84
C GLU A 116 16.81 -15.94 5.88
N LEU A 117 17.10 -16.11 4.60
CA LEU A 117 16.66 -15.19 3.54
C LEU A 117 15.20 -15.48 3.16
N LEU A 118 14.32 -14.53 3.42
CA LEU A 118 12.90 -14.60 3.08
C LEU A 118 12.67 -14.24 1.62
N LEU A 119 13.19 -13.08 1.20
CA LEU A 119 12.98 -12.50 -0.13
C LEU A 119 14.23 -11.74 -0.58
N ASP A 120 14.62 -11.96 -1.84
CA ASP A 120 15.75 -11.30 -2.49
C ASP A 120 15.20 -10.36 -3.57
N GLU A 121 14.93 -9.10 -3.21
CA GLU A 121 14.45 -8.11 -4.19
C GLU A 121 15.44 -7.92 -5.36
N PRO A 122 16.77 -7.83 -5.15
CA PRO A 122 17.73 -7.78 -6.26
C PRO A 122 17.56 -8.90 -7.30
N ALA A 123 17.34 -10.14 -6.85
CA ALA A 123 17.12 -11.27 -7.74
C ALA A 123 15.77 -11.19 -8.47
N LEU A 124 14.74 -10.65 -7.83
CA LEU A 124 13.43 -10.44 -8.45
C LEU A 124 13.44 -9.28 -9.46
N ALA A 125 14.25 -8.25 -9.21
CA ALA A 125 14.40 -7.10 -10.09
C ALA A 125 15.29 -7.38 -11.31
N GLU A 126 16.06 -8.47 -11.32
CA GLU A 126 17.00 -8.78 -12.39
C GLU A 126 16.27 -8.93 -13.75
N GLY A 127 16.68 -8.11 -14.72
CA GLY A 127 16.10 -8.13 -16.07
C GLY A 127 14.89 -7.21 -16.27
N HIS A 128 14.42 -6.52 -15.22
CA HIS A 128 13.35 -5.54 -15.29
C HIS A 128 13.91 -4.11 -15.29
N GLU A 129 13.30 -3.21 -16.09
CA GLU A 129 13.66 -1.78 -16.09
C GLU A 129 13.13 -1.04 -14.85
N TYR A 130 12.09 -1.60 -14.22
CA TYR A 130 11.47 -1.12 -13.00
C TYR A 130 11.14 -2.31 -12.10
N PHE A 131 11.28 -2.13 -10.79
CA PHE A 131 10.81 -3.11 -9.82
C PHE A 131 10.41 -2.42 -8.52
N ARG A 132 9.28 -2.84 -7.95
CA ARG A 132 8.82 -2.39 -6.64
C ARG A 132 8.13 -3.53 -5.91
N LEU A 133 8.54 -3.75 -4.67
CA LEU A 133 7.78 -4.54 -3.70
C LEU A 133 6.71 -3.65 -3.06
N GLY A 134 5.43 -3.99 -3.27
CA GLY A 134 4.27 -3.25 -2.75
C GLY A 134 3.79 -3.74 -1.38
N ALA A 135 3.69 -5.06 -1.19
CA ALA A 135 3.25 -5.67 0.06
C ALA A 135 4.16 -6.85 0.43
N PHE A 136 4.30 -7.08 1.74
CA PHE A 136 5.10 -8.17 2.31
C PHE A 136 4.47 -8.60 3.63
N SER A 137 3.98 -9.84 3.71
CA SER A 137 3.27 -10.35 4.88
C SER A 137 3.61 -11.82 5.13
N VAL A 138 4.17 -12.09 6.31
CA VAL A 138 4.51 -13.45 6.75
C VAL A 138 3.31 -14.02 7.52
N SER A 139 2.98 -15.29 7.29
CA SER A 139 1.90 -15.97 8.01
C SER A 139 2.18 -16.05 9.50
N ASN A 140 1.14 -16.25 10.30
CA ASN A 140 1.21 -16.24 11.77
C ASN A 140 2.14 -17.33 12.31
N ASP A 141 2.15 -18.51 11.69
CA ASP A 141 3.07 -19.62 11.98
C ASP A 141 4.49 -19.45 11.40
N GLY A 142 4.73 -18.37 10.64
CA GLY A 142 6.01 -18.12 9.98
C GLY A 142 6.31 -19.07 8.81
N ARG A 143 5.35 -19.85 8.32
CA ARG A 143 5.58 -20.80 7.23
C ARG A 143 5.52 -20.16 5.86
N TYR A 144 4.60 -19.24 5.62
CA TYR A 144 4.34 -18.67 4.32
C TYR A 144 4.74 -17.20 4.28
N LEU A 145 5.20 -16.75 3.12
CA LEU A 145 5.35 -15.34 2.78
C LEU A 145 4.44 -15.05 1.60
N ALA A 146 3.48 -14.16 1.79
CA ALA A 146 2.74 -13.53 0.70
C ALA A 146 3.37 -12.16 0.44
N TYR A 147 3.69 -11.89 -0.82
CA TYR A 147 4.33 -10.64 -1.22
C TYR A 147 3.79 -10.19 -2.58
N ALA A 148 3.76 -8.87 -2.82
CA ALA A 148 3.18 -8.30 -4.03
C ALA A 148 4.19 -7.42 -4.77
N ILE A 149 4.38 -7.63 -6.07
CA ILE A 149 5.38 -6.92 -6.88
C ILE A 149 4.76 -6.15 -8.05
N ASP A 150 5.37 -5.03 -8.42
CA ASP A 150 5.10 -4.27 -9.64
C ASP A 150 6.42 -4.09 -10.39
N ASP A 151 6.48 -4.58 -11.62
CA ASP A 151 7.68 -4.59 -12.46
C ASP A 151 7.59 -3.64 -13.67
N ASN A 152 6.52 -2.82 -13.73
CA ASN A 152 6.27 -1.91 -14.84
C ASN A 152 5.77 -0.51 -14.42
N GLY A 153 5.56 -0.27 -13.13
CA GLY A 153 5.19 1.03 -12.59
C GLY A 153 3.70 1.35 -12.74
N SER A 154 2.86 0.36 -13.03
CA SER A 154 1.40 0.53 -13.11
C SER A 154 0.73 0.64 -11.74
N GLU A 155 1.44 0.38 -10.64
CA GLU A 155 0.89 0.26 -9.29
C GLU A 155 -0.20 -0.83 -9.18
N ARG A 156 -0.21 -1.80 -10.10
CA ARG A 156 -1.06 -3.00 -10.04
C ARG A 156 -0.21 -4.17 -9.64
N PHE A 157 -0.15 -4.44 -8.35
CA PHE A 157 0.78 -5.42 -7.81
C PHE A 157 0.27 -6.85 -8.03
N GLU A 158 1.19 -7.74 -8.35
CA GLU A 158 0.93 -9.15 -8.49
C GLU A 158 1.39 -9.88 -7.22
N VAL A 159 0.46 -10.51 -6.52
CA VAL A 159 0.75 -11.31 -5.33
C VAL A 159 1.32 -12.67 -5.73
N ARG A 160 2.33 -13.10 -4.98
CA ARG A 160 2.96 -14.42 -5.00
C ARG A 160 3.03 -14.95 -3.57
N VAL A 161 2.96 -16.27 -3.42
CA VAL A 161 3.12 -16.93 -2.12
C VAL A 161 4.32 -17.88 -2.16
N LYS A 162 5.17 -17.81 -1.14
CA LYS A 162 6.36 -18.65 -0.97
C LYS A 162 6.25 -19.44 0.33
N ASP A 163 6.48 -20.74 0.27
CA ASP A 163 6.66 -21.57 1.47
C ASP A 163 8.12 -21.40 1.95
N LEU A 164 8.30 -20.80 3.11
CA LEU A 164 9.60 -20.45 3.70
C LEU A 164 10.36 -21.67 4.24
N HIS A 165 9.69 -22.80 4.46
CA HIS A 165 10.38 -24.03 4.87
C HIS A 165 11.03 -24.73 3.69
N THR A 166 10.36 -24.73 2.54
CA THR A 166 10.86 -25.39 1.32
C THR A 166 11.66 -24.43 0.42
N GLY A 167 11.38 -23.14 0.50
CA GLY A 167 11.89 -22.11 -0.41
C GLY A 167 11.13 -22.02 -1.73
N GLU A 168 10.12 -22.87 -1.96
CA GLU A 168 9.37 -22.95 -3.21
C GLU A 168 8.22 -21.93 -3.25
N HIS A 169 7.89 -21.46 -4.45
CA HIS A 169 6.67 -20.68 -4.68
C HIS A 169 5.47 -21.61 -4.84
N LEU A 170 4.38 -21.28 -4.15
CA LEU A 170 3.09 -21.91 -4.35
C LEU A 170 2.48 -21.48 -5.70
N PRO A 171 1.51 -22.23 -6.25
CA PRO A 171 0.86 -21.87 -7.52
C PRO A 171 -0.04 -20.63 -7.43
N ASP A 172 -0.26 -20.09 -6.24
CA ASP A 172 -1.12 -18.93 -5.97
C ASP A 172 -0.56 -17.64 -6.58
N VAL A 173 -1.38 -17.02 -7.43
CA VAL A 173 -1.07 -15.81 -8.20
C VAL A 173 -2.30 -14.91 -8.20
N ILE A 174 -2.15 -13.66 -7.72
CA ILE A 174 -3.24 -12.68 -7.67
C ILE A 174 -2.80 -11.38 -8.34
N PRO A 175 -3.21 -11.10 -9.57
CA PRO A 175 -2.86 -9.85 -10.25
C PRO A 175 -3.73 -8.67 -9.79
N GLY A 176 -3.20 -7.45 -9.89
CA GLY A 176 -3.99 -6.22 -9.74
C GLY A 176 -4.33 -5.83 -8.30
N MET A 177 -3.57 -6.31 -7.32
CA MET A 177 -3.72 -5.93 -5.92
C MET A 177 -3.30 -4.48 -5.70
N LEU A 178 -4.05 -3.77 -4.84
CA LEU A 178 -3.74 -2.41 -4.39
C LEU A 178 -4.19 -2.24 -2.92
N SER A 179 -3.70 -3.11 -2.04
CA SER A 179 -4.00 -3.11 -0.61
C SER A 179 -2.85 -3.72 0.20
N GLU A 180 -3.05 -3.88 1.50
CA GLU A 180 -2.25 -4.77 2.34
C GLU A 180 -2.67 -6.25 2.16
N ILE A 181 -1.89 -7.16 2.76
CA ILE A 181 -2.18 -8.60 2.85
C ILE A 181 -2.28 -8.99 4.32
N VAL A 182 -3.44 -9.50 4.75
CA VAL A 182 -3.69 -9.88 6.15
C VAL A 182 -4.06 -11.35 6.26
N TRP A 183 -3.20 -12.14 6.91
CA TRP A 183 -3.40 -13.57 7.07
C TRP A 183 -4.60 -13.90 7.97
N THR A 184 -5.29 -15.00 7.65
CA THR A 184 -6.26 -15.58 8.58
C THR A 184 -5.53 -16.29 9.70
N ALA A 185 -6.19 -16.44 10.86
CA ALA A 185 -5.55 -17.00 12.07
C ALA A 185 -5.12 -18.47 11.91
N ASP A 186 -5.65 -19.18 10.90
CA ASP A 186 -5.29 -20.56 10.56
C ASP A 186 -4.23 -20.66 9.47
N ASP A 187 -3.73 -19.53 8.95
CA ASP A 187 -2.77 -19.42 7.85
C ASP A 187 -3.18 -20.14 6.56
N ALA A 188 -4.47 -20.47 6.42
CA ALA A 188 -5.00 -21.16 5.25
C ALA A 188 -5.35 -20.20 4.09
N GLY A 189 -5.26 -18.90 4.32
CA GLY A 189 -5.57 -17.86 3.37
C GLY A 189 -5.31 -16.46 3.93
N PHE A 190 -5.68 -15.44 3.17
CA PHE A 190 -5.49 -14.05 3.56
C PHE A 190 -6.54 -13.13 2.91
N LEU A 191 -6.75 -11.97 3.54
CA LEU A 191 -7.55 -10.88 3.01
C LEU A 191 -6.67 -9.91 2.21
N TYR A 192 -7.25 -9.38 1.14
CA TYR A 192 -6.62 -8.40 0.24
C TYR A 192 -7.70 -7.59 -0.52
N GLY A 193 -7.30 -6.60 -1.32
CA GLY A 193 -8.17 -5.78 -2.15
C GLY A 193 -7.55 -5.53 -3.53
N LEU A 194 -8.38 -5.58 -4.56
CA LEU A 194 -7.98 -5.32 -5.94
C LEU A 194 -8.26 -3.87 -6.34
N ALA A 195 -7.36 -3.31 -7.16
CA ALA A 195 -7.64 -2.08 -7.89
C ALA A 195 -8.78 -2.31 -8.90
N ASN A 196 -9.74 -1.40 -8.90
CA ASN A 196 -10.76 -1.32 -9.94
C ASN A 196 -10.27 -0.52 -11.16
N GLU A 197 -11.16 -0.26 -12.11
CA GLU A 197 -10.83 0.48 -13.34
C GLU A 197 -10.37 1.92 -13.10
N GLN A 198 -10.67 2.51 -11.95
CA GLN A 198 -10.32 3.89 -11.55
C GLN A 198 -9.09 3.96 -10.62
N TRP A 199 -8.28 2.91 -10.52
CA TRP A 199 -7.13 2.87 -9.59
C TRP A 199 -7.56 3.07 -8.12
N ARG A 200 -8.72 2.50 -7.78
CA ARG A 200 -9.33 2.55 -6.46
C ARG A 200 -9.54 1.14 -5.95
N THR A 201 -9.17 0.91 -4.69
CA THR A 201 -9.52 -0.32 -4.00
C THR A 201 -10.87 -0.11 -3.35
N ASP A 202 -11.85 -0.88 -3.77
CA ASP A 202 -13.25 -0.76 -3.35
C ASP A 202 -13.82 -2.07 -2.84
N ASN A 203 -12.94 -3.03 -2.55
CA ASN A 203 -13.31 -4.38 -2.20
C ASN A 203 -12.32 -4.93 -1.17
N ALA A 204 -12.83 -5.77 -0.28
CA ALA A 204 -12.03 -6.69 0.52
C ALA A 204 -12.42 -8.11 0.12
N ARG A 205 -11.43 -8.92 -0.24
CA ARG A 205 -11.57 -10.29 -0.75
C ARG A 205 -10.82 -11.24 0.17
N PHE A 206 -11.32 -12.46 0.28
CA PHE A 206 -10.62 -13.56 0.92
C PHE A 206 -10.11 -14.54 -0.13
N HIS A 207 -8.80 -14.77 -0.13
CA HIS A 207 -8.15 -15.81 -0.89
C HIS A 207 -7.85 -17.01 0.00
N ARG A 208 -8.22 -18.22 -0.47
CA ARG A 208 -7.82 -19.48 0.17
C ARG A 208 -6.67 -20.11 -0.61
N LEU A 209 -5.58 -20.43 0.09
CA LEU A 209 -4.40 -21.02 -0.55
C LEU A 209 -4.73 -22.30 -1.31
N GLY A 210 -4.14 -22.44 -2.49
CA GLY A 210 -4.31 -23.56 -3.40
C GLY A 210 -5.62 -23.53 -4.20
N THR A 211 -6.41 -22.45 -4.12
CA THR A 211 -7.65 -22.29 -4.90
C THR A 211 -7.48 -21.25 -6.01
N PRO A 212 -8.17 -21.40 -7.16
CA PRO A 212 -8.16 -20.37 -8.20
C PRO A 212 -8.77 -19.05 -7.70
N ILE A 213 -8.17 -17.93 -8.10
CA ILE A 213 -8.62 -16.56 -7.72
C ILE A 213 -10.11 -16.31 -8.03
N GLU A 214 -10.66 -16.94 -9.06
CA GLU A 214 -12.08 -16.79 -9.42
C GLU A 214 -13.03 -17.35 -8.35
N GLN A 215 -12.52 -18.12 -7.39
CA GLN A 215 -13.27 -18.62 -6.24
C GLN A 215 -13.13 -17.74 -4.99
N ASP A 216 -12.31 -16.69 -5.06
CA ASP A 216 -12.13 -15.76 -3.94
C ASP A 216 -13.45 -15.05 -3.62
N VAL A 217 -13.73 -14.93 -2.32
CA VAL A 217 -15.00 -14.38 -1.83
C VAL A 217 -14.84 -12.89 -1.59
N VAL A 218 -15.71 -12.06 -2.17
CA VAL A 218 -15.81 -10.64 -1.82
C VAL A 218 -16.54 -10.53 -0.48
N LEU A 219 -15.82 -10.12 0.56
CA LEU A 219 -16.35 -9.95 1.92
C LEU A 219 -16.96 -8.56 2.14
N PHE A 220 -16.45 -7.55 1.41
CA PHE A 220 -16.92 -6.18 1.48
C PHE A 220 -16.77 -5.50 0.12
N HIS A 221 -17.72 -4.62 -0.23
CA HIS A 221 -17.64 -3.75 -1.40
C HIS A 221 -18.13 -2.35 -1.05
N GLU A 222 -17.39 -1.33 -1.47
CA GLU A 222 -17.72 0.08 -1.30
C GLU A 222 -18.27 0.69 -2.61
N GLU A 223 -19.56 0.99 -2.57
CA GLU A 223 -20.33 1.53 -3.69
C GLU A 223 -20.10 3.04 -3.87
N ASP A 224 -19.71 3.76 -2.82
CA ASP A 224 -19.40 5.19 -2.90
C ASP A 224 -18.01 5.39 -3.53
N GLU A 225 -17.98 5.95 -4.75
CA GLU A 225 -16.76 6.21 -5.52
C GLU A 225 -15.76 7.15 -4.81
N GLY A 226 -16.22 7.94 -3.83
CA GLY A 226 -15.38 8.81 -3.00
C GLY A 226 -14.59 8.08 -1.91
N PHE A 227 -14.96 6.85 -1.60
CA PHE A 227 -14.35 6.05 -0.53
C PHE A 227 -13.36 5.01 -1.08
N ARG A 228 -12.44 4.56 -0.24
CA ARG A 228 -11.52 3.43 -0.52
C ARG A 228 -11.70 2.36 0.54
N VAL A 229 -11.27 1.15 0.25
CA VAL A 229 -11.26 0.00 1.17
C VAL A 229 -9.84 -0.41 1.46
N GLY A 230 -9.53 -0.59 2.75
CA GLY A 230 -8.30 -1.17 3.25
C GLY A 230 -8.59 -2.37 4.15
N VAL A 231 -7.62 -3.28 4.23
CA VAL A 231 -7.62 -4.38 5.20
C VAL A 231 -6.44 -4.19 6.15
N GLY A 232 -6.62 -4.53 7.42
CA GLY A 232 -5.61 -4.43 8.48
C GLY A 232 -5.87 -5.46 9.56
N GLU A 233 -5.07 -5.47 10.61
CA GLU A 233 -5.19 -6.40 11.73
C GLU A 233 -5.09 -5.65 13.05
N THR A 234 -5.89 -6.04 14.03
CA THR A 234 -5.74 -5.57 15.42
C THR A 234 -4.46 -6.13 16.04
N SER A 235 -3.88 -5.42 17.02
CA SER A 235 -2.67 -5.86 17.74
C SER A 235 -2.80 -7.25 18.36
N SER A 236 -4.02 -7.66 18.74
CA SER A 236 -4.29 -8.99 19.29
C SER A 236 -4.26 -10.14 18.28
N ARG A 237 -4.26 -9.84 16.97
CA ARG A 237 -4.45 -10.78 15.85
C ARG A 237 -5.76 -11.56 15.83
N LYS A 238 -6.72 -11.19 16.68
CA LYS A 238 -8.02 -11.85 16.73
C LYS A 238 -8.98 -11.33 15.67
N TRP A 239 -8.75 -10.10 15.20
CA TRP A 239 -9.64 -9.40 14.27
C TRP A 239 -8.87 -8.86 13.07
N ILE A 240 -9.45 -9.08 11.90
CA ILE A 240 -9.07 -8.39 10.67
C ILE A 240 -10.00 -7.18 10.55
N THR A 241 -9.42 -6.00 10.40
CA THR A 241 -10.17 -4.76 10.19
C THR A 241 -10.43 -4.60 8.70
N ILE A 242 -11.69 -4.40 8.31
CA ILE A 242 -12.04 -3.90 6.97
C ILE A 242 -12.43 -2.44 7.17
N ALA A 243 -11.57 -1.55 6.71
CA ALA A 243 -11.74 -0.11 6.84
C ALA A 243 -12.22 0.46 5.51
N THR A 244 -13.21 1.34 5.53
CA THR A 244 -13.54 2.17 4.38
C THR A 244 -13.56 3.64 4.75
N SER A 245 -12.93 4.48 3.93
CA SER A 245 -12.77 5.90 4.22
C SER A 245 -12.65 6.77 2.98
N ASP A 246 -13.01 8.04 3.14
CA ASP A 246 -12.63 9.15 2.28
C ASP A 246 -11.55 10.01 2.98
N HIS A 247 -11.41 11.28 2.60
CA HIS A 247 -10.44 12.18 3.20
C HIS A 247 -10.77 12.66 4.63
N VAL A 248 -11.99 12.49 5.11
CA VAL A 248 -12.48 13.07 6.39
C VAL A 248 -13.48 12.17 7.12
N THR A 249 -13.77 10.98 6.61
CA THR A 249 -14.81 10.08 7.11
C THR A 249 -14.30 8.65 7.04
N SER A 250 -14.48 7.88 8.11
CA SER A 250 -14.23 6.43 8.09
C SER A 250 -15.38 5.60 8.65
N GLU A 251 -15.38 4.33 8.27
CA GLU A 251 -16.24 3.26 8.75
C GLU A 251 -15.41 1.99 8.84
N ILE A 252 -15.41 1.35 10.00
CA ILE A 252 -14.57 0.18 10.27
C ILE A 252 -15.45 -1.01 10.66
N TYR A 253 -15.16 -2.15 10.06
CA TYR A 253 -15.74 -3.45 10.36
C TYR A 253 -14.68 -4.38 10.94
N LEU A 254 -15.07 -5.24 11.88
CA LEU A 254 -14.23 -6.27 12.48
C LEU A 254 -14.67 -7.65 11.99
N LEU A 255 -13.74 -8.40 11.40
CA LEU A 255 -13.93 -9.79 10.99
C LEU A 255 -13.10 -10.71 11.90
N PRO A 256 -13.68 -11.74 12.55
CA PRO A 256 -12.89 -12.69 13.33
C PRO A 256 -11.86 -13.39 12.44
N ALA A 257 -10.57 -13.28 12.78
CA ALA A 257 -9.48 -13.80 11.94
C ALA A 257 -9.52 -15.33 11.75
N HIS A 258 -10.17 -16.06 12.67
CA HIS A 258 -10.35 -17.51 12.63
C HIS A 258 -11.60 -17.96 11.85
N GLU A 259 -12.49 -17.05 11.49
CA GLU A 259 -13.72 -17.31 10.72
C GLU A 259 -13.84 -16.30 9.56
N PRO A 260 -12.95 -16.37 8.54
CA PRO A 260 -12.86 -15.35 7.49
C PRO A 260 -14.10 -15.21 6.59
N LEU A 261 -15.07 -16.12 6.70
CA LEU A 261 -16.35 -16.07 5.99
C LEU A 261 -17.52 -15.62 6.88
N ALA A 262 -17.24 -15.23 8.13
CA ALA A 262 -18.24 -14.62 9.00
C ALA A 262 -18.69 -13.26 8.45
N VAL A 263 -19.84 -12.79 8.90
CA VAL A 263 -20.31 -11.43 8.57
C VAL A 263 -19.49 -10.42 9.39
N PRO A 264 -18.82 -9.44 8.75
CA PRO A 264 -18.08 -8.41 9.47
C PRO A 264 -18.96 -7.61 10.43
N ILE A 265 -18.47 -7.36 11.63
CA ILE A 265 -19.15 -6.62 12.70
C ILE A 265 -18.85 -5.13 12.51
N LEU A 266 -19.87 -4.33 12.21
CA LEU A 266 -19.72 -2.88 12.12
C LEU A 266 -19.42 -2.29 13.50
N VAL A 267 -18.35 -1.48 13.61
CA VAL A 267 -18.03 -0.75 14.85
C VAL A 267 -18.98 0.42 15.04
N SER A 268 -19.06 1.34 14.08
CA SER A 268 -19.99 2.48 14.11
C SER A 268 -20.28 2.95 12.69
N ALA A 269 -21.55 3.22 12.36
CA ALA A 269 -21.91 3.70 11.03
C ALA A 269 -21.24 5.05 10.71
N ARG A 270 -20.79 5.27 9.47
CA ARG A 270 -20.09 6.48 9.06
C ARG A 270 -20.88 7.76 9.37
N GLN A 271 -20.15 8.82 9.72
CA GLN A 271 -20.69 10.16 9.89
C GLN A 271 -19.76 11.13 9.18
N VAL A 272 -20.30 12.01 8.31
CA VAL A 272 -19.49 12.93 7.51
C VAL A 272 -18.60 13.78 8.42
N GLY A 273 -17.30 13.77 8.15
CA GLY A 273 -16.31 14.52 8.93
C GLY A 273 -15.85 13.82 10.21
N ARG A 274 -16.28 12.58 10.44
CA ARG A 274 -15.82 11.74 11.56
C ARG A 274 -14.90 10.64 11.06
N GLU A 275 -13.66 10.72 11.49
CA GLU A 275 -12.64 9.69 11.33
C GLU A 275 -12.50 8.92 12.64
N TYR A 276 -12.28 7.63 12.49
CA TYR A 276 -11.87 6.75 13.56
C TYR A 276 -11.13 5.51 13.04
N ASP A 277 -10.22 5.01 13.88
CA ASP A 277 -9.60 3.70 13.79
C ASP A 277 -9.88 2.90 15.08
N VAL A 278 -9.60 1.60 15.06
CA VAL A 278 -9.92 0.69 16.16
C VAL A 278 -8.82 -0.34 16.36
N ASP A 279 -8.50 -0.59 17.62
CA ASP A 279 -7.72 -1.74 18.07
C ASP A 279 -8.46 -2.47 19.20
N ASP A 280 -8.01 -3.66 19.60
CA ASP A 280 -8.64 -4.43 20.67
C ASP A 280 -7.65 -4.94 21.72
N HIS A 281 -8.13 -5.01 22.96
CA HIS A 281 -7.46 -5.69 24.06
C HIS A 281 -8.49 -6.24 25.05
N ASP A 282 -8.39 -7.51 25.42
CA ASP A 282 -9.28 -8.16 26.41
C ASP A 282 -10.78 -7.87 26.21
N ASN A 283 -11.28 -8.08 24.99
CA ASN A 283 -12.68 -7.82 24.56
C ASN A 283 -13.15 -6.35 24.68
N THR A 284 -12.22 -5.43 24.91
CA THR A 284 -12.47 -3.99 24.87
C THR A 284 -11.91 -3.44 23.56
N LEU A 285 -12.75 -2.71 22.84
CA LEU A 285 -12.32 -1.94 21.67
C LEU A 285 -11.77 -0.60 22.14
N PHE A 286 -10.67 -0.18 21.55
CA PHE A 286 -10.06 1.13 21.72
C PHE A 286 -10.25 1.91 20.43
N ILE A 287 -10.99 3.01 20.49
CA ILE A 287 -11.39 3.81 19.33
C ILE A 287 -10.69 5.17 19.40
N HIS A 288 -9.77 5.41 18.47
CA HIS A 288 -9.17 6.72 18.27
C HIS A 288 -10.03 7.51 17.28
N THR A 289 -10.57 8.67 17.66
CA THR A 289 -11.55 9.39 16.83
C THR A 289 -11.52 10.90 17.01
N ASN A 290 -11.89 11.65 15.95
CA ASN A 290 -12.03 13.11 15.94
C ASN A 290 -13.48 13.60 16.13
N ASP A 291 -14.41 12.72 16.53
CA ASP A 291 -15.85 12.96 16.57
C ASP A 291 -16.30 14.22 17.32
N THR A 292 -15.48 14.71 18.25
CA THR A 292 -15.78 15.84 19.13
C THR A 292 -14.74 16.96 19.07
N ASP A 293 -13.53 16.68 18.56
CA ASP A 293 -12.43 17.63 18.48
C ASP A 293 -11.39 17.20 17.42
N PRO A 294 -10.83 18.12 16.61
CA PRO A 294 -9.84 17.79 15.58
C PRO A 294 -8.50 17.26 16.13
N ASN A 295 -8.21 17.40 17.43
CA ASN A 295 -7.00 16.84 18.05
C ASN A 295 -7.15 15.36 18.46
N PHE A 296 -8.29 14.74 18.12
CA PHE A 296 -8.66 13.37 18.42
C PHE A 296 -8.74 13.08 19.93
N ARG A 297 -9.48 12.02 20.25
CA ARG A 297 -9.63 11.46 21.59
C ARG A 297 -9.59 9.95 21.53
N LEU A 298 -9.37 9.32 22.69
CA LEU A 298 -9.46 7.87 22.83
C LEU A 298 -10.75 7.51 23.56
N CYS A 299 -11.55 6.64 22.96
CA CYS A 299 -12.73 6.04 23.56
C CYS A 299 -12.53 4.54 23.72
N THR A 300 -13.38 3.92 24.55
CA THR A 300 -13.53 2.48 24.61
C THR A 300 -14.96 2.05 24.32
N ALA A 301 -15.14 0.83 23.81
CA ALA A 301 -16.43 0.18 23.65
C ALA A 301 -16.33 -1.30 24.01
N GLN A 302 -17.45 -1.93 24.37
CA GLN A 302 -17.52 -3.38 24.47
C GLN A 302 -17.75 -3.96 23.08
N LEU A 303 -17.15 -5.12 22.79
CA LEU A 303 -17.30 -5.77 21.49
C LEU A 303 -18.77 -6.12 21.16
N GLU A 304 -19.59 -6.40 22.17
CA GLU A 304 -21.02 -6.70 22.01
C GLU A 304 -21.86 -5.45 21.66
N GLU A 305 -21.36 -4.25 21.97
CA GLU A 305 -22.01 -2.97 21.70
C GLU A 305 -20.99 -1.97 21.13
N PRO A 306 -20.38 -2.26 19.96
CA PRO A 306 -19.15 -1.57 19.52
C PRO A 306 -19.39 -0.11 19.11
N GLY A 307 -20.65 0.29 18.91
CA GLY A 307 -21.04 1.67 18.59
C GLY A 307 -21.28 2.57 19.80
N VAL A 308 -21.19 2.04 21.02
CA VAL A 308 -21.41 2.79 22.27
C VAL A 308 -20.07 3.13 22.91
N TRP A 309 -19.60 4.36 22.64
CA TRP A 309 -18.26 4.80 23.01
C TRP A 309 -18.26 5.54 24.36
N THR A 310 -17.33 5.15 25.24
CA THR A 310 -17.05 5.82 26.52
C THR A 310 -15.68 6.48 26.43
N GLU A 311 -15.59 7.77 26.77
CA GLU A 311 -14.31 8.48 26.74
C GLU A 311 -13.31 7.90 27.75
N LEU A 312 -12.10 7.61 27.28
CA LEU A 312 -10.97 7.16 28.11
C LEU A 312 -9.91 8.26 28.24
N ILE A 313 -9.54 8.90 27.14
CA ILE A 313 -8.62 10.05 27.11
C ILE A 313 -9.31 11.17 26.34
N PRO A 314 -9.66 12.31 26.98
CA PRO A 314 -10.26 13.44 26.29
C PRO A 314 -9.29 14.09 25.31
N PRO A 315 -9.79 14.86 24.32
CA PRO A 315 -8.93 15.65 23.46
C PRO A 315 -8.24 16.77 24.26
N ALA A 316 -7.06 17.18 23.84
CA ALA A 316 -6.30 18.25 24.47
C ALA A 316 -5.73 19.24 23.44
N ARG A 317 -5.76 20.54 23.74
CA ARG A 317 -5.38 21.59 22.77
C ARG A 317 -3.90 21.58 22.40
N ASP A 318 -3.06 21.06 23.28
CA ASP A 318 -1.60 20.97 23.17
C ASP A 318 -1.10 19.55 22.85
N PHE A 319 -2.02 18.61 22.58
CA PHE A 319 -1.69 17.24 22.23
C PHE A 319 -2.57 16.76 21.07
N TYR A 320 -1.94 16.46 19.94
CA TYR A 320 -2.58 15.84 18.79
C TYR A 320 -2.35 14.33 18.88
N MET A 321 -3.41 13.56 19.13
CA MET A 321 -3.32 12.10 19.16
C MET A 321 -3.22 11.58 17.72
N THR A 322 -2.24 10.72 17.46
CA THR A 322 -1.97 10.20 16.11
C THR A 322 -2.45 8.78 15.88
N GLY A 323 -2.88 8.07 16.92
CA GLY A 323 -3.32 6.68 16.87
C GLY A 323 -3.19 5.95 18.22
N VAL A 324 -3.56 4.68 18.23
CA VAL A 324 -3.45 3.77 19.37
C VAL A 324 -3.06 2.36 18.89
N GLU A 325 -2.20 1.67 19.64
CA GLU A 325 -1.85 0.26 19.43
C GLU A 325 -1.81 -0.46 20.79
N CYS A 326 -2.37 -1.67 20.86
CA CYS A 326 -2.63 -2.44 22.07
C CYS A 326 -1.78 -3.73 22.15
N TYR A 327 -0.47 -3.60 22.32
CA TYR A 327 0.49 -4.72 22.45
C TYR A 327 0.36 -5.56 23.72
#